data_AF-A0A4R1LBI7-F1
#
_entry.id   AF-A0A4R1LBI7-F1
#
_cell.length_a   1.000
_cell.length_b   1.000
_cell.length_c   1.000
_cell.angle_alpha   90.00
_cell.angle_beta   90.00
_cell.angle_gamma   90.00
#
_symmetry.space_group_name_H-M   'P 1'
#
loop_
_entity.id
_entity.type
_entity.pdbx_description
1 polymer ?
#
loop_
_entity_poly.entity_id
_entity_poly.type
_entity_poly.pdbx_seq_one_letter_code
_entity_poly.pdbx_strand_id
1 'polypeptide(L)'
;MKNCEDANGAGLAQDAAVELFQVAAMLLGDENEAVGLVEQTVSSAEIDPCLDPDAARTIATGKLVDAAISLLQTSDPSGFRAASASGAATIDSCIESDDIAAAGLTPDELENLISGNGRSRLRAWLRELPVAQRAVFVQRAVLGESNAAVAARLSKNSGAEGQPWTAEATGNTFRQALCSLANSLVHSNEAQASV
;
A
#
# COMPACT_ATOMS: atom_id res chain seq x y z
N MET A 1 -30.91 -24.17 9.91
CA MET A 1 -30.19 -22.95 10.32
C MET A 1 -28.98 -23.42 11.11
N LYS A 2 -27.78 -23.22 10.57
CA LYS A 2 -26.53 -23.60 11.24
C LYS A 2 -26.15 -22.40 12.10
N ASN A 3 -26.14 -22.58 13.43
CA ASN A 3 -25.77 -21.50 14.34
C ASN A 3 -24.28 -21.21 14.12
N CYS A 4 -23.94 -19.98 13.75
CA CYS A 4 -22.58 -19.48 13.59
C CYS A 4 -21.95 -19.11 14.94
N GLU A 5 -22.42 -19.73 16.03
CA GLU A 5 -21.96 -19.56 17.40
C GLU A 5 -20.92 -20.65 17.67
N ASP A 6 -19.66 -20.40 17.31
CA ASP A 6 -18.46 -21.03 17.88
C ASP A 6 -17.24 -20.48 17.11
N ALA A 7 -17.09 -19.16 17.09
CA ALA A 7 -15.85 -18.55 16.65
C ALA A 7 -15.36 -17.61 17.74
N ASN A 8 -14.07 -17.71 18.03
CA ASN A 8 -13.30 -16.92 18.98
C ASN A 8 -13.23 -15.43 18.52
N GLY A 9 -14.39 -14.80 18.32
CA GLY A 9 -14.58 -13.64 17.44
C GLY A 9 -13.94 -12.35 17.95
N ALA A 10 -13.74 -12.21 19.26
CA ALA A 10 -13.13 -11.01 19.84
C ALA A 10 -11.63 -10.90 19.50
N GLY A 11 -10.87 -12.01 19.57
CA GLY A 11 -9.45 -12.01 19.22
C GLY A 11 -9.21 -11.80 17.73
N LEU A 12 -10.00 -12.49 16.89
CA LEU A 12 -9.92 -12.37 15.44
C LEU A 12 -10.29 -10.96 14.94
N ALA A 13 -11.29 -10.32 15.56
CA ALA A 13 -11.67 -8.95 15.22
C ALA A 13 -10.60 -7.92 15.61
N GLN A 14 -9.95 -8.11 16.76
CA GLN A 14 -8.87 -7.24 17.21
C GLN A 14 -7.64 -7.34 16.27
N ASP A 15 -7.25 -8.55 15.90
CA ASP A 15 -6.11 -8.76 14.98
C ASP A 15 -6.40 -8.17 13.59
N ALA A 16 -7.63 -8.35 13.08
CA ALA A 16 -8.05 -7.74 11.82
C ALA A 16 -8.05 -6.20 11.87
N ALA A 17 -8.51 -5.60 12.98
CA ALA A 17 -8.50 -4.14 13.13
C ALA A 17 -7.06 -3.57 13.17
N VAL A 18 -6.14 -4.28 13.81
CA VAL A 18 -4.72 -3.90 13.86
C VAL A 18 -4.09 -3.94 12.46
N GLU A 19 -4.36 -4.99 11.68
CA GLU A 19 -3.88 -5.09 10.30
C GLU A 19 -4.45 -3.99 9.40
N LEU A 20 -5.77 -3.75 9.48
CA LEU A 20 -6.43 -2.67 8.74
C LEU A 20 -5.85 -1.30 9.07
N PHE A 21 -5.59 -1.04 10.36
CA PHE A 21 -4.93 0.18 10.80
C PHE A 21 -3.53 0.32 10.24
N GLN A 22 -2.72 -0.75 10.25
CA GLN A 22 -1.36 -0.71 9.72
C GLN A 22 -1.36 -0.39 8.22
N VAL A 23 -2.25 -1.04 7.44
CA VAL A 23 -2.41 -0.77 6.01
C VAL A 23 -2.86 0.68 5.77
N ALA A 24 -3.86 1.15 6.52
CA ALA A 24 -4.34 2.53 6.41
C ALA A 24 -3.25 3.56 6.73
N ALA A 25 -2.49 3.37 7.81
CA ALA A 25 -1.40 4.26 8.21
C ALA A 25 -0.30 4.31 7.15
N MET A 26 0.00 3.19 6.49
CA MET A 26 0.97 3.16 5.39
C MET A 26 0.44 3.86 4.13
N LEU A 27 -0.85 3.75 3.81
CA LEU A 27 -1.46 4.40 2.65
C LEU A 27 -1.62 5.91 2.84
N LEU A 28 -2.09 6.35 4.00
CA LEU A 28 -2.38 7.76 4.27
C LEU A 28 -1.13 8.51 4.72
N GLY A 29 -0.18 7.83 5.37
CA GLY A 29 0.99 8.47 5.97
C GLY A 29 0.68 9.20 7.29
N ASP A 30 -0.57 9.16 7.75
CA ASP A 30 -1.03 9.75 9.00
C ASP A 30 -1.80 8.71 9.82
N GLU A 31 -1.43 8.56 11.10
CA GLU A 31 -2.02 7.57 12.00
C GLU A 31 -3.42 7.99 12.48
N ASN A 32 -3.71 9.28 12.61
CA ASN A 32 -5.02 9.76 13.04
C ASN A 32 -6.06 9.61 11.92
N GLU A 33 -5.68 9.96 10.69
CA GLU A 33 -6.53 9.71 9.53
C GLU A 33 -6.76 8.21 9.32
N ALA A 34 -5.76 7.37 9.62
CA ALA A 34 -5.88 5.92 9.56
C ALA A 34 -6.92 5.36 10.54
N VAL A 35 -6.98 5.84 11.78
CA VAL A 35 -8.02 5.44 12.74
C VAL A 35 -9.41 5.76 12.20
N GLY A 36 -9.63 7.00 11.75
CA GLY A 36 -10.92 7.42 11.21
C GLY A 36 -11.35 6.61 9.99
N LEU A 37 -10.41 6.26 9.11
CA LEU A 37 -10.68 5.43 7.94
C LEU A 37 -11.06 3.98 8.33
N VAL A 38 -10.37 3.38 9.30
CA VAL A 38 -10.70 2.04 9.80
C VAL A 38 -12.10 2.02 10.41
N GLU A 39 -12.42 3.00 11.26
CA GLU A 39 -13.75 3.11 11.89
C GLU A 39 -14.86 3.26 10.84
N GLN A 40 -14.64 4.12 9.84
CA GLN A 40 -15.57 4.29 8.73
C GLN A 40 -15.73 3.00 7.92
N THR A 41 -14.62 2.31 7.63
CA THR A 41 -14.63 1.07 6.86
C THR A 41 -15.39 -0.03 7.60
N VAL A 42 -15.08 -0.26 8.87
CA VAL A 42 -15.76 -1.26 9.71
C VAL A 42 -17.25 -0.95 9.84
N SER A 43 -17.61 0.32 10.04
CA SER A 43 -19.01 0.75 10.16
C SER A 43 -19.81 0.59 8.86
N SER A 44 -19.14 0.74 7.71
CA SER A 44 -19.76 0.61 6.38
C SER A 44 -19.64 -0.81 5.80
N ALA A 45 -18.94 -1.70 6.50
CA ALA A 45 -18.70 -3.06 6.06
C ALA A 45 -19.91 -3.92 6.39
N GLU A 46 -20.83 -4.04 5.43
CA GLU A 46 -21.82 -5.13 5.42
C GLU A 46 -21.10 -6.46 5.14
N ILE A 47 -20.53 -7.06 6.18
CA ILE A 47 -19.88 -8.39 6.13
C ILE A 47 -20.82 -9.39 6.76
N ASP A 48 -21.09 -10.48 6.03
CA ASP A 48 -21.88 -11.59 6.55
C ASP A 48 -21.17 -12.21 7.76
N PRO A 49 -21.82 -12.33 8.93
CA PRO A 49 -21.19 -12.82 10.15
C PRO A 49 -20.83 -14.30 10.10
N CYS A 50 -21.39 -15.04 9.14
CA CYS A 50 -21.08 -16.45 8.88
C CYS A 50 -20.07 -16.63 7.75
N LEU A 51 -19.54 -15.53 7.19
CA LEU A 51 -18.45 -15.59 6.22
C LEU A 51 -17.18 -16.12 6.89
N ASP A 52 -16.39 -16.85 6.10
CA ASP A 52 -15.04 -17.22 6.48
C ASP A 52 -14.21 -15.97 6.90
N PRO A 53 -13.46 -16.03 8.01
CA PRO A 53 -12.75 -14.87 8.55
C PRO A 53 -11.67 -14.32 7.61
N ASP A 54 -11.00 -15.18 6.84
CA ASP A 54 -9.98 -14.74 5.87
C ASP A 54 -10.63 -14.07 4.65
N ALA A 55 -11.77 -14.59 4.19
CA ALA A 55 -12.60 -13.93 3.18
C ALA A 55 -13.14 -12.58 3.68
N ALA A 56 -13.62 -12.50 4.92
CA ALA A 56 -14.07 -11.25 5.54
C ALA A 56 -12.94 -10.21 5.63
N ARG A 57 -11.75 -10.63 6.07
CA ARG A 57 -10.54 -9.81 6.09
C ARG A 57 -10.17 -9.29 4.71
N THR A 58 -10.17 -10.16 3.69
CA THR A 58 -9.88 -9.77 2.31
C THR A 58 -10.84 -8.71 1.80
N ILE A 59 -12.14 -8.86 2.09
CA ILE A 59 -13.16 -7.86 1.72
C ILE A 59 -12.94 -6.55 2.48
N ALA A 60 -12.69 -6.60 3.79
CA ALA A 60 -12.45 -5.42 4.61
C ALA A 60 -11.22 -4.64 4.14
N THR A 61 -10.10 -5.32 3.90
CA THR A 61 -8.88 -4.73 3.35
C THR A 61 -9.14 -4.11 1.99
N GLY A 62 -9.85 -4.81 1.10
CA GLY A 62 -10.22 -4.27 -0.21
C GLY A 62 -11.06 -2.98 -0.13
N LYS A 63 -12.06 -2.94 0.76
CA LYS A 63 -12.89 -1.73 1.00
C LYS A 63 -12.06 -0.59 1.59
N LEU A 64 -11.18 -0.89 2.55
CA LEU A 64 -10.29 0.09 3.17
C LEU A 64 -9.36 0.73 2.13
N VAL A 65 -8.75 -0.08 1.27
CA VAL A 65 -7.83 0.41 0.23
C VAL A 65 -8.57 1.26 -0.79
N ASP A 66 -9.78 0.87 -1.22
CA ASP A 66 -10.61 1.67 -2.12
C ASP A 66 -10.94 3.05 -1.51
N ALA A 67 -11.29 3.08 -0.22
CA ALA A 67 -11.61 4.31 0.50
C ALA A 67 -10.36 5.18 0.72
N ALA A 68 -9.21 4.58 1.07
CA ALA A 68 -7.93 5.28 1.19
C ALA A 68 -7.53 5.94 -0.12
N ILE A 69 -7.60 5.22 -1.25
CA ILE A 69 -7.29 5.74 -2.58
C ILE A 69 -8.21 6.93 -2.91
N SER A 70 -9.50 6.80 -2.62
CA SER A 70 -10.47 7.89 -2.85
C SER A 70 -10.13 9.16 -2.05
N LEU A 71 -9.72 8.99 -0.78
CA LEU A 71 -9.27 10.10 0.07
C LEU A 71 -8.00 10.75 -0.49
N LEU A 72 -6.99 9.94 -0.82
CA LEU A 72 -5.72 10.41 -1.38
C LEU A 72 -5.91 11.18 -2.68
N GLN A 73 -6.78 10.71 -3.57
CA GLN A 73 -7.14 11.40 -4.80
C GLN A 73 -7.87 12.72 -4.58
N THR A 74 -8.71 12.78 -3.55
CA THR A 74 -9.43 14.01 -3.20
C THR A 74 -8.47 15.06 -2.63
N SER A 75 -7.52 14.62 -1.79
CA SER A 75 -6.54 15.49 -1.14
C SER A 75 -5.44 15.97 -2.08
N ASP A 76 -4.97 15.13 -3.01
CA ASP A 76 -3.98 15.48 -4.04
C ASP A 76 -4.31 14.88 -5.42
N PRO A 77 -5.25 15.48 -6.16
CA PRO A 77 -5.65 14.99 -7.49
C PRO A 77 -4.49 14.99 -8.50
N SER A 78 -3.59 15.97 -8.39
CA SER A 78 -2.44 16.15 -9.27
C SER A 78 -1.34 15.10 -9.05
N GLY A 79 -1.05 14.77 -7.79
CA GLY A 79 -0.04 13.77 -7.42
C GLY A 79 -0.52 12.33 -7.57
N PHE A 80 -1.82 12.11 -7.77
CA PHE A 80 -2.40 10.78 -8.00
C PHE A 80 -2.52 10.39 -9.49
N ARG A 81 -1.82 11.09 -10.38
CA ARG A 81 -1.79 10.74 -11.81
C ARG A 81 -0.76 9.64 -12.07
N ALA A 82 -1.11 8.71 -12.95
CA ALA A 82 -0.13 7.74 -13.44
C ALA A 82 1.05 8.49 -14.05
N ALA A 83 2.28 8.08 -13.71
CA ALA A 83 3.47 8.63 -14.34
C ALA A 83 3.35 8.38 -15.86
N SER A 84 3.38 9.44 -16.66
CA SER A 84 3.30 9.32 -18.12
C SER A 84 4.46 8.47 -18.63
N ALA A 85 4.14 7.39 -19.35
CA ALA A 85 5.12 6.56 -20.05
C ALA A 85 5.97 7.38 -21.05
N SER A 86 5.46 8.53 -21.51
CA SER A 86 6.08 9.39 -22.52
C SER A 86 6.86 10.58 -21.95
N GLY A 87 7.41 10.43 -20.74
CA GLY A 87 8.40 11.34 -20.15
C GLY A 87 9.73 10.66 -19.82
N ALA A 88 9.96 9.45 -20.35
CA ALA A 88 11.16 8.63 -20.14
C ALA A 88 12.42 9.17 -20.83
N ALA A 89 12.66 10.48 -20.72
CA ALA A 89 14.00 11.02 -20.81
C ALA A 89 14.50 11.25 -19.37
N THR A 90 15.54 10.51 -19.00
CA THR A 90 16.45 10.77 -17.87
C THR A 90 15.92 10.61 -16.44
N ILE A 91 15.32 9.46 -16.11
CA ILE A 91 15.78 8.78 -14.88
C ILE A 91 16.38 7.49 -15.39
N ASP A 92 17.71 7.40 -15.32
CA ASP A 92 18.43 6.14 -15.36
C ASP A 92 17.73 5.25 -14.34
N SER A 93 16.81 4.39 -14.78
CA SER A 93 16.01 3.61 -13.85
C SER A 93 17.02 2.71 -13.18
N CYS A 94 17.36 3.03 -11.93
CA CYS A 94 18.35 2.28 -11.16
C CYS A 94 17.99 0.79 -11.05
N ILE A 95 16.77 0.44 -11.47
CA ILE A 95 16.19 -0.88 -11.51
C ILE A 95 15.45 -1.08 -12.85
N GLU A 96 15.81 -2.10 -13.62
CA GLU A 96 15.13 -2.50 -14.87
C GLU A 96 13.91 -3.40 -14.64
N SER A 97 13.85 -4.18 -13.55
CA SER A 97 12.70 -5.06 -13.21
C SER A 97 11.83 -4.50 -12.09
N ASP A 98 10.53 -4.77 -12.09
CA ASP A 98 9.64 -4.40 -10.97
C ASP A 98 9.62 -5.44 -9.83
N ASP A 99 10.61 -6.33 -9.82
CA ASP A 99 10.86 -7.26 -8.71
C ASP A 99 11.55 -6.58 -7.53
N ILE A 100 11.17 -6.97 -6.31
CA ILE A 100 11.80 -6.48 -5.06
C ILE A 100 13.31 -6.77 -5.04
N ALA A 101 13.73 -7.92 -5.57
CA ALA A 101 15.13 -8.31 -5.69
C ALA A 101 15.95 -7.30 -6.50
N ALA A 102 15.31 -6.62 -7.44
CA ALA A 102 15.97 -5.64 -8.28
C ALA A 102 16.28 -4.34 -7.50
N ALA A 103 15.63 -4.12 -6.35
CA ALA A 103 15.98 -3.08 -5.36
C ALA A 103 17.13 -3.48 -4.42
N GLY A 104 17.73 -4.66 -4.64
CA GLY A 104 18.78 -5.20 -3.76
C GLY A 104 18.25 -5.73 -2.43
N LEU A 105 16.94 -5.96 -2.31
CA LEU A 105 16.29 -6.48 -1.11
C LEU A 105 15.89 -7.95 -1.28
N THR A 106 16.20 -8.76 -0.29
CA THR A 106 15.62 -10.11 -0.16
C THR A 106 14.17 -10.04 0.35
N PRO A 107 13.34 -11.06 0.10
CA PRO A 107 11.99 -11.14 0.66
C PRO A 107 11.98 -11.02 2.19
N ASP A 108 12.93 -11.65 2.88
CA ASP A 108 13.05 -11.59 4.35
C ASP A 108 13.41 -10.18 4.84
N GLU A 109 14.27 -9.45 4.13
CA GLU A 109 14.59 -8.06 4.48
C GLU A 109 13.38 -7.14 4.29
N LEU A 110 12.61 -7.35 3.22
CA LEU A 110 11.37 -6.61 3.02
C LEU A 110 10.34 -6.95 4.11
N GLU A 111 10.18 -8.23 4.46
CA GLU A 111 9.28 -8.64 5.54
C GLU A 111 9.70 -8.00 6.88
N ASN A 112 11.00 -7.94 7.17
CA ASN A 112 11.53 -7.24 8.33
C ASN A 112 11.27 -5.72 8.31
N LEU A 113 11.22 -5.10 7.14
CA LEU A 113 10.83 -3.70 6.97
C LEU A 113 9.32 -3.50 7.18
N ILE A 114 8.48 -4.45 6.78
CA ILE A 114 7.01 -4.34 6.86
C ILE A 114 6.50 -4.70 8.26
N SER A 115 6.92 -5.86 8.78
CA SER A 115 6.36 -6.47 9.98
C SER A 115 7.33 -6.48 11.17
N GLY A 116 8.63 -6.27 10.90
CA GLY A 116 9.69 -6.33 11.91
C GLY A 116 10.16 -4.98 12.44
N ASN A 117 11.42 -4.95 12.89
CA ASN A 117 12.05 -3.78 13.50
C ASN A 117 12.21 -2.59 12.54
N GLY A 118 12.07 -2.80 11.23
CA GLY A 118 12.17 -1.76 10.21
C GLY A 118 10.89 -0.96 9.99
N ARG A 119 9.77 -1.33 10.61
CA ARG A 119 8.44 -0.75 10.32
C ARG A 119 8.34 0.75 10.55
N SER A 120 8.95 1.28 11.61
CA SER A 120 8.98 2.72 11.87
C SER A 120 9.72 3.48 10.76
N ARG A 121 10.84 2.91 10.29
CA ARG A 121 11.64 3.45 9.19
C ARG A 121 10.89 3.37 7.86
N LEU A 122 10.26 2.24 7.55
CA LEU A 122 9.44 2.08 6.35
C LEU A 122 8.32 3.12 6.32
N ARG A 123 7.60 3.32 7.44
CA ARG A 123 6.57 4.35 7.54
C ARG A 123 7.12 5.76 7.34
N ALA A 124 8.26 6.09 7.94
CA ALA A 124 8.89 7.39 7.75
C ALA A 124 9.23 7.62 6.27
N TRP A 125 9.81 6.63 5.60
CA TRP A 125 10.11 6.70 4.17
C TRP A 125 8.85 6.81 3.30
N LEU A 126 7.80 6.02 3.57
CA LEU A 126 6.54 6.09 2.84
C LEU A 126 5.93 7.50 2.86
N ARG A 127 6.06 8.24 3.97
CA ARG A 127 5.54 9.61 4.07
C ARG A 127 6.22 10.61 3.13
N GLU A 128 7.48 10.35 2.77
CA GLU A 128 8.25 11.20 1.86
C GLU A 128 7.96 10.89 0.38
N LEU A 129 7.27 9.78 0.09
CA LEU A 129 6.94 9.43 -1.28
C LEU A 129 5.78 10.25 -1.84
N PRO A 130 5.78 10.51 -3.17
CA PRO A 130 4.58 10.92 -3.88
C PRO A 130 3.42 9.95 -3.62
N VAL A 131 2.21 10.50 -3.49
CA VAL A 131 1.03 9.75 -3.05
C VAL A 131 0.72 8.54 -3.95
N ALA A 132 0.87 8.67 -5.26
CA ALA A 132 0.73 7.56 -6.20
C ALA A 132 1.77 6.44 -5.98
N GLN A 133 3.04 6.81 -5.75
CA GLN A 133 4.11 5.85 -5.48
C GLN A 133 3.86 5.10 -4.17
N ARG A 134 3.44 5.81 -3.13
CA ARG A 134 3.05 5.21 -1.84
C ARG A 134 1.89 4.22 -2.00
N ALA A 135 0.82 4.62 -2.68
CA ALA A 135 -0.34 3.76 -2.90
C ALA A 135 0.01 2.49 -3.69
N VAL A 136 0.82 2.62 -4.74
CA VAL A 136 1.31 1.47 -5.53
C VAL A 136 2.22 0.58 -4.70
N PHE A 137 3.16 1.16 -3.94
CA PHE A 137 4.09 0.40 -3.11
C PHE A 137 3.36 -0.44 -2.06
N VAL A 138 2.42 0.15 -1.32
CA VAL A 138 1.68 -0.58 -0.29
C VAL A 138 0.88 -1.74 -0.89
N GLN A 139 0.17 -1.52 -1.99
CA GLN A 139 -0.58 -2.60 -2.63
C GLN A 139 0.33 -3.72 -3.19
N ARG A 140 1.47 -3.38 -3.80
CA ARG A 140 2.40 -4.35 -4.39
C ARG A 140 3.24 -5.10 -3.35
N ALA A 141 3.87 -4.36 -2.45
CA ALA A 141 4.87 -4.90 -1.53
C ALA A 141 4.27 -5.38 -0.20
N VAL A 142 3.20 -4.74 0.28
CA VAL A 142 2.56 -5.12 1.56
C VAL A 142 1.39 -6.06 1.35
N LEU A 143 0.54 -5.79 0.36
CA LEU A 143 -0.65 -6.61 0.10
C LEU A 143 -0.41 -7.72 -0.94
N GLY A 144 0.76 -7.73 -1.59
CA GLY A 144 1.12 -8.75 -2.58
C GLY A 144 0.27 -8.72 -3.86
N GLU A 145 -0.43 -7.61 -4.14
CA GLU A 145 -1.30 -7.51 -5.31
C GLU A 145 -0.46 -7.47 -6.61
N SER A 146 -1.03 -7.94 -7.72
CA SER A 146 -0.38 -7.85 -9.04
C SER A 146 -0.48 -6.43 -9.63
N ASN A 147 0.42 -6.07 -10.55
CA ASN A 147 0.34 -4.80 -11.29
C ASN A 147 -1.03 -4.58 -11.95
N ALA A 148 -1.64 -5.64 -12.49
CA ALA A 148 -2.96 -5.57 -13.12
C ALA A 148 -4.09 -5.32 -12.12
N ALA A 149 -4.05 -5.97 -10.94
CA ALA A 149 -5.03 -5.77 -9.89
C ALA A 149 -4.97 -4.33 -9.34
N VAL A 150 -3.76 -3.84 -9.08
CA VAL A 150 -3.52 -2.46 -8.62
C VAL A 150 -3.99 -1.46 -9.68
N ALA A 151 -3.65 -1.66 -10.96
CA ALA A 151 -4.09 -0.78 -12.04
C ALA A 151 -5.62 -0.70 -12.15
N ALA A 152 -6.31 -1.85 -12.03
CA ALA A 152 -7.78 -1.90 -12.05
C ALA A 152 -8.38 -1.13 -10.85
N ARG A 153 -7.80 -1.30 -9.66
CA ARG A 153 -8.24 -0.60 -8.45
C ARG A 153 -8.02 0.92 -8.54
N LEU A 154 -6.84 1.34 -9.00
CA LEU A 154 -6.54 2.76 -9.18
C LEU A 154 -7.44 3.39 -10.26
N SER A 155 -7.70 2.65 -11.35
CA SER A 155 -8.58 3.08 -12.44
C SER A 155 -10.04 3.28 -12.02
N LYS A 156 -10.56 2.41 -11.14
CA LYS A 156 -11.92 2.52 -10.59
C LYS A 156 -12.14 3.85 -9.87
N ASN A 157 -11.09 4.39 -9.25
CA ASN A 157 -11.17 5.59 -8.43
C ASN A 157 -10.70 6.84 -9.20
N SER A 158 -9.82 6.71 -10.20
CA SER A 158 -9.40 7.85 -11.03
C SER A 158 -10.58 8.43 -11.80
N GLY A 159 -10.91 9.70 -11.53
CA GLY A 159 -11.96 10.43 -12.23
C GLY A 159 -11.75 10.51 -13.75
N ALA A 160 -12.81 10.88 -14.49
CA ALA A 160 -12.90 10.80 -15.94
C ALA A 160 -11.82 11.60 -16.74
N GLU A 161 -11.07 12.48 -16.09
CA GLU A 161 -10.10 13.39 -16.72
C GLU A 161 -8.63 12.93 -16.61
N GLY A 162 -8.38 11.77 -15.98
CA GLY A 162 -7.05 11.18 -15.82
C GLY A 162 -6.69 10.21 -16.95
N GLN A 163 -5.39 10.10 -17.26
CA GLN A 163 -4.89 8.98 -18.06
C GLN A 163 -5.12 7.68 -17.27
N PRO A 164 -5.75 6.64 -17.86
CA PRO A 164 -6.08 5.43 -17.13
C PRO A 164 -4.83 4.73 -16.61
N TRP A 165 -4.93 4.18 -15.40
CA TRP A 165 -3.88 3.36 -14.82
C TRP A 165 -3.77 2.04 -15.58
N THR A 166 -2.58 1.76 -16.13
CA THR A 166 -2.28 0.47 -16.78
C THR A 166 -1.36 -0.36 -15.89
N ALA A 167 -1.29 -1.66 -16.14
CA ALA A 167 -0.34 -2.55 -15.45
C ALA A 167 1.12 -2.08 -15.66
N GLU A 168 1.45 -1.59 -16.85
CA GLU A 168 2.76 -1.04 -17.17
C GLU A 168 3.07 0.24 -16.40
N ALA A 169 2.13 1.20 -16.35
CA ALA A 169 2.30 2.43 -15.58
C ALA A 169 2.43 2.15 -14.08
N THR A 170 1.73 1.14 -13.59
CA THR A 170 1.84 0.65 -12.21
C THR A 170 3.22 0.07 -11.94
N GLY A 171 3.72 -0.81 -12.82
CA GLY A 171 5.07 -1.37 -12.70
C GLY A 171 6.15 -0.29 -12.74
N ASN A 172 6.02 0.70 -13.64
CA ASN A 172 6.91 1.87 -13.69
C ASN A 172 6.92 2.65 -12.38
N THR A 173 5.74 2.93 -11.83
CA THR A 173 5.58 3.65 -10.56
C THR A 173 6.17 2.86 -9.39
N PHE A 174 5.99 1.53 -9.39
CA PHE A 174 6.57 0.64 -8.38
C PHE A 174 8.10 0.63 -8.46
N ARG A 175 8.69 0.55 -9.66
CA ARG A 175 10.15 0.66 -9.85
C ARG A 175 10.73 1.97 -9.34
N GLN A 176 10.04 3.09 -9.57
CA GLN A 176 10.46 4.38 -9.03
C GLN A 176 10.44 4.40 -7.49
N ALA A 177 9.40 3.81 -6.88
CA ALA A 177 9.35 3.66 -5.43
C ALA A 177 10.48 2.76 -4.91
N LEU A 178 10.73 1.61 -5.56
CA LEU A 178 11.84 0.71 -5.21
C LEU A 178 13.21 1.40 -5.31
N CYS A 179 13.43 2.21 -6.36
CA CYS A 179 14.64 3.02 -6.50
C CYS A 179 14.79 4.02 -5.34
N SER A 180 13.72 4.72 -4.98
CA SER A 180 13.72 5.64 -3.84
C SER A 180 14.03 4.92 -2.52
N LEU A 181 13.49 3.72 -2.33
CA LEU A 181 13.78 2.89 -1.15
C LEU A 181 15.26 2.51 -1.10
N ALA A 182 15.79 1.95 -2.18
CA ALA A 182 17.19 1.55 -2.26
C ALA A 182 18.12 2.74 -1.94
N ASN A 183 17.84 3.92 -2.50
CA ASN A 183 18.60 5.12 -2.22
C ASN A 183 18.51 5.55 -0.75
N SER A 184 17.31 5.50 -0.15
CA SER A 184 17.11 5.78 1.28
C SER A 184 17.88 4.81 2.17
N LEU A 185 17.96 3.53 1.77
CA LEU A 185 18.66 2.50 2.52
C LEU A 185 20.17 2.74 2.57
N VAL A 186 20.78 3.08 1.42
CA VAL A 186 22.22 3.40 1.31
C VAL A 186 22.59 4.59 2.19
N HIS A 187 21.89 5.72 2.03
CA HIS A 187 22.20 6.96 2.76
C HIS A 187 22.05 6.82 4.27
N SER A 188 21.10 5.99 4.73
CA SER A 188 20.93 5.73 6.15
C SER A 188 22.05 4.85 6.74
N ASN A 189 22.58 3.91 5.96
CA ASN A 189 23.68 3.06 6.41
C ASN A 189 25.00 3.86 6.51
N GLU A 190 25.22 4.81 5.60
CA GLU A 190 26.36 5.73 5.65
C GLU A 190 26.29 6.68 6.85
N ALA A 191 25.09 7.16 7.19
CA ALA A 191 24.85 7.98 8.38
C ALA A 191 25.12 7.22 9.70
N GLN A 192 24.92 5.90 9.73
CA GLN A 192 25.19 5.05 10.91
C GLN A 192 26.66 4.66 11.04
N ALA A 193 27.41 4.59 9.94
CA ALA A 193 28.84 4.26 9.94
C ALA A 193 29.76 5.45 10.31
N SER A 194 29.22 6.67 10.36
CA SER A 194 29.94 7.91 10.65
C SER A 194 29.80 8.39 12.10
N VAL A 195 29.23 7.56 12.98
CA VAL A 195 29.05 7.80 14.42
C VAL A 195 29.93 6.84 15.21
#